data_AF-A0A3R7QM48-F1
#
_entry.id   AF-A0A3R7QM48-F1
#
_cell.length_a   1.000
_cell.length_b   1.000
_cell.length_c   1.000
_cell.angle_alpha   90.00
_cell.angle_beta   90.00
_cell.angle_gamma   90.00
#
_symmetry.space_group_name_H-M   'P 1'
#
loop_
_entity.id
_entity.type
_entity.pdbx_description
1 polymer ?
#
loop_
_entity_poly.entity_id
_entity_poly.type
_entity_poly.pdbx_seq_one_letter_code
_entity_poly.pdbx_strand_id
1 'polypeptide(L)'
;MLGKISEKQGKAPQTILQKYLEASKHLHQIQAKYPVKINYNSPQEYSVEALEMYYRAHAYMLNCQEKKKSSDDVNVTVVEGEAGQDKAKEPAAMEASDKEGESRKRPLEEDGSANEPPAKKMLSGQESEEVRSVIKEVVNDIISDAAAKSDDAKKEDESKKEGAVNGQDGNKDSKEASEKTEMENGEVKATKPKDMKESDDEILVVEEKVIEKKDHLTVISRCLAALKLCLSRFPQHYKALYRLAQYYHTSKFHKDSGRARNYLLGCEFWQRVGYMPVNGLFNERKVWIQQPKNSNLFHGIWRIPNDEVDRPGSFAAHMYRCVSITLDILPQMKDFFTILEIALALKNSPDKDKKYLRDNERELLSEHATQVGLQAMKDKYKVLFQGASPVHGNRRMAFLLDVYRGYKQISKHLQGSEPHLAKMLSEAYVAYRGLKADGVQIY
;
A
#
# COMPACT_ATOMS: atom_id res chain seq x y z
N MET A 1 7.46 8.08 -20.50
CA MET A 1 6.29 7.23 -20.86
C MET A 1 6.64 5.77 -21.07
N LEU A 2 7.71 5.42 -21.81
CA LEU A 2 8.03 4.05 -22.22
C LEU A 2 7.99 2.99 -21.10
N GLY A 3 8.45 3.29 -19.87
CA GLY A 3 8.35 2.37 -18.73
C GLY A 3 6.93 1.84 -18.46
N LYS A 4 5.90 2.70 -18.49
CA LYS A 4 4.48 2.31 -18.35
C LYS A 4 4.01 1.38 -19.47
N ILE A 5 4.53 1.56 -20.68
CA ILE A 5 4.18 0.73 -21.84
C ILE A 5 4.87 -0.62 -21.72
N SER A 6 6.13 -0.64 -21.29
CA SER A 6 6.88 -1.87 -21.01
C SER A 6 6.27 -2.70 -19.87
N GLU A 7 5.75 -2.06 -18.81
CA GLU A 7 4.95 -2.72 -17.76
C GLU A 7 3.75 -3.46 -18.37
N LYS A 8 2.90 -2.74 -19.12
CA LYS A 8 1.70 -3.32 -19.77
C LYS A 8 2.02 -4.38 -20.82
N GLN A 9 3.20 -4.32 -21.43
CA GLN A 9 3.69 -5.31 -22.39
C GLN A 9 4.36 -6.52 -21.73
N GLY A 10 4.38 -6.61 -20.39
CA GLY A 10 4.99 -7.75 -19.68
C GLY A 10 6.50 -7.89 -19.90
N LYS A 11 7.19 -6.81 -20.25
CA LYS A 11 8.64 -6.86 -20.56
C LYS A 11 9.48 -7.17 -19.32
N ALA A 12 10.72 -7.58 -19.54
CA ALA A 12 11.67 -7.91 -18.48
C ALA A 12 11.82 -6.76 -17.46
N PRO A 13 11.86 -7.05 -16.13
CA PRO A 13 11.98 -6.05 -15.08
C PRO A 13 13.15 -5.08 -15.27
N GLN A 14 14.29 -5.59 -15.77
CA GLN A 14 15.49 -4.83 -16.09
C GLN A 14 15.19 -3.74 -17.12
N THR A 15 14.52 -4.09 -18.23
CA THR A 15 14.11 -3.14 -19.28
C THR A 15 13.14 -2.09 -18.76
N ILE A 16 12.19 -2.46 -17.90
CA ILE A 16 11.22 -1.53 -17.30
C ILE A 16 11.93 -0.52 -16.40
N LEU A 17 12.82 -0.99 -15.52
CA LEU A 17 13.58 -0.14 -14.61
C LEU A 17 14.57 0.76 -15.35
N GLN A 18 15.24 0.25 -16.39
CA GLN A 18 16.09 1.06 -17.28
C GLN A 18 15.29 2.21 -17.92
N LYS A 19 14.04 1.97 -18.39
CA LYS A 19 13.18 3.02 -18.95
C LYS A 19 12.59 4.00 -17.92
N TYR A 20 12.74 3.73 -16.62
CA TYR A 20 12.53 4.73 -15.57
C TYR A 20 13.83 5.48 -15.21
N LEU A 21 14.97 4.79 -15.17
CA LEU A 21 16.28 5.42 -14.94
C LEU A 21 16.66 6.40 -16.05
N GLU A 22 16.43 6.06 -17.32
CA GLU A 22 16.58 6.96 -18.47
C GLU A 22 15.73 8.23 -18.30
N ALA A 23 14.47 8.08 -17.88
CA ALA A 23 13.58 9.22 -17.66
C ALA A 23 14.08 10.11 -16.50
N SER A 24 14.54 9.52 -15.39
CA SER A 24 15.17 10.28 -14.29
C SER A 24 16.46 10.99 -14.71
N LYS A 25 17.30 10.36 -15.54
CA LYS A 25 18.53 10.98 -16.07
C LYS A 25 18.21 12.15 -17.02
N HIS A 26 17.20 12.04 -17.88
CA HIS A 26 16.73 13.17 -18.69
C HIS A 26 16.12 14.30 -17.86
N LEU A 27 15.36 14.00 -16.79
CA LEU A 27 14.85 15.01 -15.86
C LEU A 27 16.00 15.77 -15.17
N HIS A 28 17.06 15.08 -14.73
CA HIS A 28 18.27 15.73 -14.20
C HIS A 28 18.93 16.62 -15.26
N GLN A 29 19.06 16.14 -16.51
CA GLN A 29 19.66 16.91 -17.62
C GLN A 29 18.89 18.20 -17.95
N ILE A 30 17.56 18.21 -17.88
CA ILE A 30 16.73 19.43 -18.01
C ILE A 30 16.60 20.23 -16.71
N GLN A 31 17.58 20.09 -15.81
CA GLN A 31 17.73 20.85 -14.56
C GLN A 31 16.58 20.73 -13.56
N ALA A 32 15.88 19.58 -13.50
CA ALA A 32 14.84 19.33 -12.50
C ALA A 32 15.31 19.67 -11.07
N LYS A 33 14.40 20.21 -10.27
CA LYS A 33 14.68 20.62 -8.88
C LYS A 33 14.28 19.50 -7.92
N TYR A 34 15.11 19.24 -6.91
CA TYR A 34 14.94 18.14 -5.96
C TYR A 34 14.71 18.63 -4.51
N PRO A 35 13.71 19.50 -4.26
CA PRO A 35 13.54 20.16 -2.97
C PRO A 35 13.21 19.16 -1.85
N VAL A 36 13.63 19.46 -0.62
CA VAL A 36 13.31 18.66 0.59
C VAL A 36 11.80 18.51 0.79
N LYS A 37 11.03 19.52 0.36
CA LYS A 37 9.57 19.46 0.27
C LYS A 37 9.09 20.19 -0.98
N ILE A 38 8.29 19.53 -1.80
CA ILE A 38 7.66 20.12 -2.99
C ILE A 38 6.55 21.07 -2.51
N ASN A 39 6.52 22.29 -3.05
CA ASN A 39 5.41 23.21 -2.83
C ASN A 39 4.23 22.77 -3.70
N TYR A 40 3.08 22.52 -3.07
CA TYR A 40 1.89 22.03 -3.75
C TYR A 40 1.26 23.05 -4.72
N ASN A 41 1.16 24.33 -4.31
CA ASN A 41 0.49 25.37 -5.11
C ASN A 41 1.39 25.95 -6.22
N SER A 42 2.70 25.73 -6.12
CA SER A 42 3.70 26.17 -7.10
C SER A 42 4.86 25.17 -7.06
N PRO A 43 4.72 24.00 -7.72
CA PRO A 43 5.75 22.98 -7.72
C PRO A 43 7.03 23.50 -8.33
N GLN A 44 8.16 23.21 -7.67
CA GLN A 44 9.47 23.54 -8.21
C GLN A 44 9.68 22.76 -9.51
N GLU A 45 10.36 23.39 -10.48
CA GLU A 45 10.53 22.91 -11.86
C GLU A 45 10.89 21.41 -11.97
N TYR A 46 10.03 20.66 -12.65
CA TYR A 46 10.07 19.20 -12.87
C TYR A 46 10.16 18.31 -11.61
N SER A 47 9.93 18.86 -10.40
CA SER A 47 10.11 18.14 -9.13
C SER A 47 9.07 17.03 -8.91
N VAL A 48 7.84 17.20 -9.40
CA VAL A 48 6.75 16.22 -9.28
C VAL A 48 6.98 15.05 -10.24
N GLU A 49 7.47 15.32 -11.45
CA GLU A 49 7.85 14.34 -12.46
C GLU A 49 9.04 13.50 -12.00
N ALA A 50 10.06 14.14 -11.43
CA ALA A 50 11.19 13.44 -10.80
C ALA A 50 10.74 12.53 -9.65
N LEU A 51 9.81 13.00 -8.81
CA LEU A 51 9.27 12.20 -7.71
C LEU A 51 8.36 11.06 -8.19
N GLU A 52 7.58 11.26 -9.26
CA GLU A 52 6.78 10.20 -9.90
C GLU A 52 7.68 9.14 -10.55
N MET A 53 8.83 9.49 -11.14
CA MET A 53 9.79 8.49 -11.66
C MET A 53 10.43 7.70 -10.51
N TYR A 54 10.82 8.36 -9.43
CA TYR A 54 11.34 7.72 -8.22
C TYR A 54 10.33 6.76 -7.58
N TYR A 55 9.09 7.23 -7.38
CA TYR A 55 7.97 6.41 -6.91
C TYR A 55 7.77 5.19 -7.81
N ARG A 56 7.80 5.36 -9.14
CA ARG A 56 7.57 4.28 -10.10
C ARG A 56 8.61 3.18 -10.04
N ALA A 57 9.89 3.54 -10.07
CA ALA A 57 10.97 2.57 -9.97
C ALA A 57 10.81 1.70 -8.70
N HIS A 58 10.63 2.32 -7.54
CA HIS A 58 10.52 1.57 -6.28
C HIS A 58 9.17 0.86 -6.08
N ALA A 59 8.06 1.40 -6.55
CA ALA A 59 6.76 0.73 -6.51
C ALA A 59 6.73 -0.52 -7.41
N TYR A 60 7.39 -0.46 -8.58
CA TYR A 60 7.58 -1.59 -9.49
C TYR A 60 8.57 -2.62 -8.92
N MET A 61 9.74 -2.20 -8.41
CA MET A 61 10.69 -3.10 -7.72
C MET A 61 9.99 -3.87 -6.58
N LEU A 62 9.20 -3.18 -5.75
CA LEU A 62 8.43 -3.81 -4.67
C LEU A 62 7.44 -4.85 -5.21
N ASN A 63 6.82 -4.60 -6.37
CA ASN A 63 5.88 -5.53 -7.03
C ASN A 63 6.62 -6.79 -7.53
N CYS A 64 7.83 -6.64 -8.07
CA CYS A 64 8.68 -7.78 -8.42
C CYS A 64 9.05 -8.62 -7.19
N GLN A 65 9.40 -8.00 -6.05
CA GLN A 65 9.71 -8.73 -4.82
C GLN A 65 8.48 -9.44 -4.21
N GLU A 66 7.28 -8.91 -4.39
CA GLU A 66 6.03 -9.62 -4.05
C GLU A 66 5.77 -10.80 -4.99
N LYS A 67 5.85 -10.58 -6.31
CA LYS A 67 5.55 -11.60 -7.35
C LYS A 67 6.57 -12.74 -7.40
N LYS A 68 7.86 -12.53 -7.09
CA LYS A 68 8.85 -13.63 -7.05
C LYS A 68 8.40 -14.77 -6.12
N LYS A 69 7.63 -14.48 -5.07
CA LYS A 69 7.11 -15.47 -4.10
C LYS A 69 5.66 -15.94 -4.31
N SER A 70 5.06 -15.67 -5.46
CA SER A 70 3.81 -16.32 -5.92
C SER A 70 4.06 -17.36 -7.03
N SER A 71 5.32 -17.52 -7.48
CA SER A 71 5.72 -18.61 -8.38
C SER A 71 5.93 -19.92 -7.62
N ASP A 72 6.45 -19.83 -6.39
CA ASP A 72 6.79 -21.01 -5.55
C ASP A 72 5.58 -21.59 -4.79
N ASP A 73 4.50 -20.80 -4.68
CA ASP A 73 3.27 -21.10 -3.93
C ASP A 73 2.06 -20.60 -4.75
N VAL A 74 1.47 -21.49 -5.55
CA VAL A 74 0.11 -21.44 -6.16
C VAL A 74 -0.34 -20.12 -6.80
N ASN A 75 -0.67 -20.18 -8.10
CA ASN A 75 -1.28 -19.12 -8.90
C ASN A 75 -2.24 -18.18 -8.15
N VAL A 76 -1.79 -16.95 -7.89
CA VAL A 76 -2.66 -15.81 -7.58
C VAL A 76 -2.77 -14.94 -8.83
N THR A 77 -3.92 -14.98 -9.48
CA THR A 77 -4.21 -14.17 -10.66
C THR A 77 -4.17 -12.68 -10.31
N VAL A 78 -3.24 -11.94 -10.91
CA VAL A 78 -3.21 -10.48 -10.77
C VAL A 78 -4.37 -9.93 -11.59
N VAL A 79 -5.45 -9.49 -10.92
CA VAL A 79 -6.57 -8.80 -11.57
C VAL A 79 -6.11 -7.37 -11.91
N GLU A 80 -5.35 -7.23 -12.99
CA GLU A 80 -5.18 -5.96 -13.67
C GLU A 80 -6.50 -5.63 -14.38
N GLY A 81 -7.43 -5.04 -13.63
CA GLY A 81 -8.76 -4.72 -14.13
C GLY A 81 -8.70 -3.81 -15.36
N GLU A 82 -9.02 -4.40 -16.51
CA GLU A 82 -9.13 -3.69 -17.79
C GLU A 82 -10.25 -2.65 -17.70
N ALA A 83 -9.99 -1.44 -18.20
CA ALA A 83 -11.05 -0.46 -18.39
C ALA A 83 -11.90 -0.91 -19.59
N GLY A 84 -13.22 -1.03 -19.38
CA GLY A 84 -14.12 -1.61 -20.37
C GLY A 84 -14.04 -0.95 -21.74
N GLN A 85 -13.99 -1.77 -22.79
CA GLN A 85 -14.22 -1.32 -24.15
C GLN A 85 -15.73 -1.23 -24.38
N ASP A 86 -16.30 -0.02 -24.26
CA ASP A 86 -17.67 0.24 -24.69
C ASP A 86 -17.78 0.07 -26.21
N LYS A 87 -18.21 -1.12 -26.64
CA LYS A 87 -18.70 -1.32 -28.01
C LYS A 87 -20.05 -0.63 -28.15
N ALA A 88 -20.01 0.65 -28.55
CA ALA A 88 -21.18 1.38 -28.99
C ALA A 88 -21.90 0.60 -30.10
N LYS A 89 -23.15 0.20 -29.82
CA LYS A 89 -24.10 -0.18 -30.86
C LYS A 89 -24.76 1.10 -31.36
N GLU A 90 -24.42 1.56 -32.55
CA GLU A 90 -25.33 2.41 -33.31
C GLU A 90 -26.47 1.57 -33.92
N PRO A 91 -27.65 2.18 -34.14
CA PRO A 91 -28.87 1.45 -34.50
C PRO A 91 -28.90 1.04 -35.97
N ALA A 92 -29.74 0.04 -36.28
CA ALA A 92 -29.96 -0.41 -37.66
C ALA A 92 -30.72 0.63 -38.50
N ALA A 93 -30.27 0.82 -39.75
CA ALA A 93 -30.99 1.52 -40.81
C ALA A 93 -30.98 0.66 -42.09
N MET A 94 -32.06 0.77 -42.86
CA MET A 94 -32.51 -0.08 -43.98
C MET A 94 -31.48 -0.58 -45.02
N GLU A 95 -31.81 -1.73 -45.61
CA GLU A 95 -31.13 -2.34 -46.77
C GLU A 95 -31.35 -1.56 -48.08
N ALA A 96 -30.40 -1.68 -49.03
CA ALA A 96 -30.67 -1.50 -50.46
C ALA A 96 -29.62 -2.22 -51.36
N SER A 97 -30.11 -2.82 -52.45
CA SER A 97 -29.46 -3.09 -53.75
C SER A 97 -28.11 -3.86 -53.87
N ASP A 98 -28.24 -5.10 -54.38
CA ASP A 98 -27.65 -5.63 -55.64
C ASP A 98 -26.11 -5.81 -55.90
N LYS A 99 -25.75 -7.09 -56.11
CA LYS A 99 -25.08 -7.72 -57.28
C LYS A 99 -23.57 -7.59 -57.63
N GLU A 100 -22.97 -8.79 -57.69
CA GLU A 100 -22.16 -9.40 -58.79
C GLU A 100 -20.76 -8.86 -59.21
N GLY A 101 -19.96 -9.73 -59.84
CA GLY A 101 -18.60 -9.46 -60.38
C GLY A 101 -17.44 -9.80 -59.41
N GLU A 102 -16.88 -11.01 -59.30
CA GLU A 102 -16.30 -11.98 -60.27
C GLU A 102 -14.79 -11.79 -60.60
N SER A 103 -13.98 -12.82 -60.30
CA SER A 103 -12.62 -13.08 -60.85
C SER A 103 -11.48 -12.11 -60.44
N ARG A 104 -10.17 -12.46 -60.49
CA ARG A 104 -9.48 -13.63 -61.09
C ARG A 104 -8.13 -14.00 -60.41
N LYS A 105 -7.91 -15.31 -60.21
CA LYS A 105 -6.63 -16.09 -60.24
C LYS A 105 -5.31 -15.56 -59.63
N ARG A 106 -4.90 -16.22 -58.53
CA ARG A 106 -3.67 -17.05 -58.32
C ARG A 106 -2.66 -17.18 -59.50
N PRO A 107 -1.35 -17.35 -59.22
CA PRO A 107 -0.85 -18.70 -58.87
C PRO A 107 -0.04 -18.81 -57.56
N LEU A 108 0.21 -20.06 -57.17
CA LEU A 108 1.17 -20.51 -56.15
C LEU A 108 2.28 -21.29 -56.88
N GLU A 109 3.45 -21.43 -56.26
CA GLU A 109 4.31 -22.61 -56.44
C GLU A 109 4.63 -23.20 -55.06
N GLU A 110 4.86 -24.52 -55.01
CA GLU A 110 5.01 -25.31 -53.79
C GLU A 110 6.34 -26.06 -53.80
N ASP A 111 7.13 -25.95 -52.71
CA ASP A 111 7.94 -27.04 -52.13
C ASP A 111 8.45 -26.58 -50.74
N GLY A 112 8.49 -27.37 -49.67
CA GLY A 112 7.95 -28.71 -49.47
C GLY A 112 8.30 -29.31 -48.10
N SER A 113 7.66 -30.42 -47.75
CA SER A 113 7.93 -31.28 -46.57
C SER A 113 7.67 -30.71 -45.16
N ALA A 114 7.76 -31.56 -44.14
CA ALA A 114 7.08 -31.39 -42.84
C ALA A 114 7.83 -32.00 -41.62
N ASN A 115 7.18 -31.89 -40.45
CA ASN A 115 7.45 -32.51 -39.13
C ASN A 115 8.45 -31.82 -38.17
N GLU A 116 7.89 -31.30 -37.06
CA GLU A 116 8.46 -31.34 -35.70
C GLU A 116 8.60 -32.80 -35.18
N PRO A 117 9.09 -33.12 -33.95
CA PRO A 117 9.66 -32.32 -32.84
C PRO A 117 11.08 -32.87 -32.45
N PRO A 118 11.66 -32.79 -31.21
CA PRO A 118 11.26 -32.12 -29.98
C PRO A 118 12.34 -31.28 -29.25
N ALA A 119 11.91 -30.50 -28.25
CA ALA A 119 12.79 -29.78 -27.34
C ALA A 119 13.47 -30.68 -26.28
N LYS A 120 14.72 -30.35 -25.89
CA LYS A 120 15.36 -30.89 -24.67
C LYS A 120 16.54 -30.06 -24.13
N LYS A 121 16.28 -29.34 -23.03
CA LYS A 121 17.18 -28.95 -21.89
C LYS A 121 18.54 -28.26 -22.14
N MET A 122 19.02 -27.65 -21.06
CA MET A 122 20.26 -26.85 -20.91
C MET A 122 20.15 -25.45 -21.56
N LEU A 123 20.68 -24.37 -20.97
CA LEU A 123 21.48 -24.26 -19.74
C LEU A 123 20.66 -23.82 -18.51
N SER A 124 21.26 -24.00 -17.34
CA SER A 124 20.81 -23.54 -16.02
C SER A 124 21.79 -22.52 -15.42
N GLY A 125 21.32 -21.65 -14.52
CA GLY A 125 22.19 -21.09 -13.48
C GLY A 125 22.98 -19.82 -13.79
N GLN A 126 22.46 -18.87 -14.57
CA GLN A 126 23.00 -17.50 -14.65
C GLN A 126 21.90 -16.41 -14.65
N GLU A 127 21.02 -16.37 -13.65
CA GLU A 127 20.35 -15.09 -13.27
C GLU A 127 21.41 -14.22 -12.56
N SER A 128 22.29 -13.63 -13.37
CA SER A 128 23.57 -13.04 -12.99
C SER A 128 23.52 -12.00 -11.85
N GLU A 129 24.65 -11.91 -11.13
CA GLU A 129 24.92 -10.88 -10.12
C GLU A 129 24.68 -9.46 -10.63
N GLU A 130 24.76 -9.24 -11.95
CA GLU A 130 24.39 -8.00 -12.63
C GLU A 130 23.00 -7.47 -12.22
N VAL A 131 22.00 -8.34 -11.99
CA VAL A 131 20.66 -7.90 -11.54
C VAL A 131 20.72 -7.36 -10.10
N ARG A 132 21.52 -7.99 -9.24
CA ARG A 132 21.78 -7.55 -7.86
C ARG A 132 22.68 -6.32 -7.81
N SER A 133 23.55 -6.14 -8.81
CA SER A 133 24.41 -4.97 -9.01
C SER A 133 23.59 -3.76 -9.46
N VAL A 134 22.79 -3.87 -10.52
CA VAL A 134 21.90 -2.79 -11.01
C VAL A 134 20.89 -2.37 -9.94
N ILE A 135 20.40 -3.29 -9.10
CA ILE A 135 19.54 -2.95 -7.94
C ILE A 135 20.33 -2.21 -6.84
N LYS A 136 21.63 -2.46 -6.69
CA LYS A 136 22.51 -1.68 -5.80
C LYS A 136 22.81 -0.30 -6.40
N GLU A 137 23.19 -0.19 -7.68
CA GLU A 137 23.37 1.08 -8.41
C GLU A 137 22.11 1.95 -8.36
N VAL A 138 20.96 1.47 -8.85
CA VAL A 138 19.72 2.27 -8.90
C VAL A 138 19.30 2.79 -7.53
N VAL A 139 19.60 2.07 -6.44
CA VAL A 139 19.35 2.58 -5.08
C VAL A 139 20.46 3.54 -4.62
N ASN A 140 21.72 3.24 -4.90
CA ASN A 140 22.86 4.06 -4.46
C ASN A 140 22.93 5.38 -5.23
N ASP A 141 22.76 5.39 -6.56
CA ASP A 141 22.70 6.57 -7.42
C ASP A 141 21.65 7.56 -6.91
N ILE A 142 20.41 7.10 -6.71
CA ILE A 142 19.30 7.99 -6.34
C ILE A 142 19.40 8.45 -4.88
N ILE A 143 20.05 7.67 -4.00
CA ILE A 143 20.40 8.14 -2.64
C ILE A 143 21.54 9.17 -2.69
N SER A 144 22.56 8.94 -3.52
CA SER A 144 23.73 9.81 -3.68
C SER A 144 23.34 11.18 -4.25
N ASP A 145 22.61 11.21 -5.39
CA ASP A 145 22.08 12.43 -6.01
C ASP A 145 21.17 13.22 -5.06
N ALA A 146 20.44 12.53 -4.18
CA ALA A 146 19.54 13.13 -3.19
C ALA A 146 20.25 13.62 -1.91
N ALA A 147 21.46 13.12 -1.62
CA ALA A 147 22.26 13.48 -0.45
C ALA A 147 23.32 14.54 -0.78
N ALA A 148 24.06 14.39 -1.88
CA ALA A 148 25.11 15.32 -2.29
C ALA A 148 24.60 16.76 -2.45
N LYS A 149 23.35 16.94 -2.91
CA LYS A 149 22.68 18.24 -3.04
C LYS A 149 22.12 18.79 -1.71
N SER A 150 22.56 18.27 -0.56
CA SER A 150 22.16 18.73 0.79
C SER A 150 23.30 19.29 1.64
N ASP A 151 24.57 19.10 1.24
CA ASP A 151 25.73 19.60 1.98
C ASP A 151 26.24 20.98 1.48
N ASP A 152 25.96 21.38 0.23
CA ASP A 152 26.23 22.76 -0.23
C ASP A 152 25.47 23.82 0.58
N ALA A 153 24.34 23.46 1.19
CA ALA A 153 23.54 24.34 2.04
C ALA A 153 24.15 24.63 3.43
N LYS A 154 25.36 24.13 3.74
CA LYS A 154 26.01 24.28 5.06
C LYS A 154 27.19 25.26 5.09
N LYS A 155 27.48 25.98 4.00
CA LYS A 155 28.67 26.86 3.90
C LYS A 155 28.40 28.36 4.00
N GLU A 156 27.17 28.79 4.27
CA GLU A 156 26.81 30.23 4.32
C GLU A 156 26.34 30.74 5.70
N ASP A 157 26.52 29.98 6.79
CA ASP A 157 26.08 30.39 8.15
C ASP A 157 27.23 30.53 9.19
N GLU A 158 28.48 30.68 8.73
CA GLU A 158 29.63 31.06 9.58
C GLU A 158 30.04 32.54 9.40
N SER A 159 29.10 33.48 9.55
CA SER A 159 29.47 34.93 9.64
C SER A 159 28.43 35.88 10.27
N LYS A 160 27.89 35.58 11.47
CA LYS A 160 27.39 36.61 12.43
C LYS A 160 27.03 36.06 13.83
N LYS A 161 27.96 36.20 14.79
CA LYS A 161 27.74 36.87 16.11
C LYS A 161 28.95 36.74 17.03
N GLU A 162 29.74 37.80 17.08
CA GLU A 162 30.50 38.16 18.28
C GLU A 162 29.68 39.17 19.12
N GLY A 163 30.00 39.31 20.41
CA GLY A 163 29.64 40.52 21.18
C GLY A 163 28.54 40.41 22.25
N ALA A 164 28.80 39.69 23.35
CA ALA A 164 28.39 40.03 24.73
C ALA A 164 29.14 39.14 25.74
N VAL A 165 29.45 39.66 26.94
CA VAL A 165 30.42 39.05 27.90
C VAL A 165 29.97 39.20 29.37
N ASN A 166 30.50 38.31 30.24
CA ASN A 166 30.35 38.17 31.71
C ASN A 166 29.08 37.45 32.24
N GLY A 167 29.17 36.61 33.29
CA GLY A 167 30.34 36.32 34.16
C GLY A 167 30.27 35.02 34.98
N GLN A 168 31.27 34.84 35.85
CA GLN A 168 31.65 33.67 36.68
C GLN A 168 30.61 33.28 37.78
N ASP A 169 30.68 32.18 38.54
CA ASP A 169 31.74 31.16 38.89
C ASP A 169 31.15 29.71 38.79
N GLY A 170 31.88 28.56 38.77
CA GLY A 170 32.81 27.98 39.76
C GLY A 170 32.03 27.01 40.71
N ASN A 171 32.45 25.78 41.08
CA ASN A 171 33.73 25.04 40.96
C ASN A 171 33.47 23.48 40.94
N LYS A 172 34.55 22.67 40.96
CA LYS A 172 34.68 21.19 40.95
C LYS A 172 34.08 20.48 42.22
N ASP A 173 34.13 19.15 42.47
CA ASP A 173 35.13 18.15 42.06
C ASP A 173 34.72 16.65 42.09
N SER A 174 35.60 15.88 41.44
CA SER A 174 35.72 14.46 41.11
C SER A 174 35.59 13.43 42.25
N LYS A 175 35.22 12.18 41.91
CA LYS A 175 36.04 10.98 42.24
C LYS A 175 35.63 9.70 41.50
N GLU A 176 36.62 8.83 41.30
CA GLU A 176 36.52 7.51 40.64
C GLU A 176 36.57 6.36 41.66
N ALA A 177 36.17 5.16 41.22
CA ALA A 177 36.80 3.89 41.61
C ALA A 177 36.56 2.84 40.49
N SER A 178 37.55 1.97 40.24
CA SER A 178 37.47 0.85 39.29
C SER A 178 38.15 -0.37 39.89
N GLU A 179 37.73 -1.59 39.54
CA GLU A 179 38.50 -2.80 39.85
C GLU A 179 38.30 -3.91 38.80
N LYS A 180 39.29 -4.81 38.72
CA LYS A 180 39.44 -5.97 37.81
C LYS A 180 40.05 -7.14 38.63
N THR A 181 40.18 -8.39 38.15
CA THR A 181 39.86 -8.96 36.82
C THR A 181 38.94 -10.21 36.95
N GLU A 182 39.27 -11.51 36.78
CA GLU A 182 40.41 -12.29 36.23
C GLU A 182 39.90 -13.69 35.77
N MET A 183 40.77 -14.60 35.31
CA MET A 183 40.41 -15.93 34.77
C MET A 183 41.24 -17.07 35.37
N GLU A 184 40.70 -18.29 35.42
CA GLU A 184 41.50 -19.53 35.37
C GLU A 184 40.75 -20.75 34.80
N ASN A 185 41.47 -21.85 34.53
CA ASN A 185 41.03 -22.99 33.70
C ASN A 185 40.65 -24.26 34.49
N GLY A 186 39.99 -25.21 33.82
CA GLY A 186 39.78 -26.59 34.28
C GLY A 186 39.67 -27.58 33.10
N GLU A 187 40.21 -28.79 33.24
CA GLU A 187 40.57 -29.64 32.10
C GLU A 187 39.53 -30.69 31.63
N VAL A 188 39.47 -30.83 30.30
CA VAL A 188 39.41 -32.06 29.49
C VAL A 188 38.74 -33.32 30.07
N LYS A 189 37.73 -33.83 29.36
CA LYS A 189 37.61 -35.26 29.09
C LYS A 189 37.13 -35.53 27.66
N ALA A 190 37.83 -36.40 26.94
CA ALA A 190 37.66 -36.56 25.50
C ALA A 190 36.96 -37.88 25.12
N THR A 191 36.01 -37.80 24.19
CA THR A 191 35.46 -38.94 23.43
C THR A 191 35.26 -38.53 21.97
N LYS A 192 35.96 -39.20 21.05
CA LYS A 192 35.74 -39.16 19.59
C LYS A 192 35.14 -40.49 19.13
N PRO A 193 34.59 -40.59 17.90
CA PRO A 193 33.60 -39.70 17.30
C PRO A 193 32.37 -40.51 16.85
N LYS A 194 31.36 -39.87 16.27
CA LYS A 194 30.43 -40.52 15.33
C LYS A 194 30.27 -39.64 14.11
N ASP A 195 30.63 -40.17 12.95
CA ASP A 195 30.45 -39.49 11.68
C ASP A 195 28.96 -39.39 11.33
N MET A 196 28.43 -38.18 11.33
CA MET A 196 27.25 -37.82 10.57
C MET A 196 27.65 -36.72 9.61
N LYS A 197 27.83 -37.09 8.34
CA LYS A 197 27.90 -36.12 7.25
C LYS A 197 26.49 -35.61 6.98
N GLU A 198 26.12 -34.52 7.65
CA GLU A 198 25.29 -33.52 6.97
C GLU A 198 26.09 -33.09 5.73
N SER A 199 25.53 -33.21 4.53
CA SER A 199 26.26 -32.90 3.31
C SER A 199 26.44 -31.39 3.20
N ASP A 200 27.65 -30.95 2.87
CA ASP A 200 27.98 -29.52 2.68
C ASP A 200 26.99 -28.85 1.70
N ASP A 201 26.51 -29.59 0.69
CA ASP A 201 25.46 -29.17 -0.24
C ASP A 201 24.15 -28.72 0.44
N GLU A 202 23.68 -29.38 1.51
CA GLU A 202 22.46 -28.97 2.22
C GLU A 202 22.71 -27.71 3.05
N ILE A 203 23.88 -27.61 3.69
CA ILE A 203 24.28 -26.45 4.49
C ILE A 203 24.42 -25.23 3.57
N LEU A 204 25.16 -25.36 2.46
CA LEU A 204 25.33 -24.32 1.44
C LEU A 204 23.99 -23.88 0.84
N VAL A 205 23.11 -24.82 0.50
CA VAL A 205 21.77 -24.51 -0.03
C VAL A 205 20.88 -23.83 1.02
N VAL A 206 21.05 -24.12 2.32
CA VAL A 206 20.36 -23.39 3.40
C VAL A 206 20.94 -21.99 3.58
N GLU A 207 22.26 -21.82 3.58
CA GLU A 207 22.92 -20.52 3.69
C GLU A 207 22.62 -19.61 2.50
N GLU A 208 22.69 -20.11 1.27
CA GLU A 208 22.33 -19.38 0.04
C GLU A 208 20.87 -18.91 0.10
N LYS A 209 19.94 -19.81 0.45
CA LYS A 209 18.52 -19.45 0.66
C LYS A 209 18.29 -18.50 1.84
N VAL A 210 19.23 -18.36 2.78
CA VAL A 210 19.18 -17.35 3.87
C VAL A 210 19.73 -16.02 3.38
N ILE A 211 20.80 -16.03 2.59
CA ILE A 211 21.39 -14.84 1.94
C ILE A 211 20.37 -14.22 0.97
N GLU A 212 19.76 -14.99 0.08
CA GLU A 212 18.71 -14.51 -0.83
C GLU A 212 17.54 -13.85 -0.09
N LYS A 213 17.06 -14.46 1.02
CA LYS A 213 15.99 -13.88 1.86
C LYS A 213 16.44 -12.57 2.52
N LYS A 214 17.71 -12.47 2.91
CA LYS A 214 18.31 -11.27 3.52
C LYS A 214 18.45 -10.14 2.50
N ASP A 215 18.85 -10.43 1.26
CA ASP A 215 18.83 -9.49 0.14
C ASP A 215 17.41 -9.06 -0.23
N HIS A 216 16.46 -10.01 -0.35
CA HIS A 216 15.06 -9.76 -0.67
C HIS A 216 14.41 -8.78 0.32
N LEU A 217 14.55 -9.04 1.62
CA LEU A 217 14.08 -8.15 2.69
C LEU A 217 14.80 -6.79 2.67
N THR A 218 16.08 -6.75 2.29
CA THR A 218 16.85 -5.50 2.13
C THR A 218 16.32 -4.66 0.96
N VAL A 219 16.01 -5.27 -0.18
CA VAL A 219 15.42 -4.58 -1.35
C VAL A 219 14.00 -4.09 -1.03
N ILE A 220 13.19 -4.89 -0.32
CA ILE A 220 11.88 -4.46 0.19
C ILE A 220 12.04 -3.25 1.12
N SER A 221 12.94 -3.31 2.10
CA SER A 221 13.20 -2.21 3.04
C SER A 221 13.59 -0.91 2.32
N ARG A 222 14.50 -1.00 1.34
CA ARG A 222 14.89 0.11 0.45
C ARG A 222 13.68 0.70 -0.30
N CYS A 223 12.81 -0.13 -0.87
CA CYS A 223 11.62 0.34 -1.58
C CYS A 223 10.57 0.96 -0.64
N LEU A 224 10.36 0.41 0.57
CA LEU A 224 9.47 0.99 1.58
C LEU A 224 10.00 2.33 2.12
N ALA A 225 11.32 2.48 2.26
CA ALA A 225 11.95 3.75 2.59
C ALA A 225 11.75 4.79 1.47
N ALA A 226 11.91 4.40 0.21
CA ALA A 226 11.65 5.28 -0.94
C ALA A 226 10.19 5.74 -1.02
N LEU A 227 9.22 4.85 -0.79
CA LEU A 227 7.79 5.21 -0.74
C LEU A 227 7.49 6.20 0.41
N LYS A 228 8.18 6.09 1.55
CA LYS A 228 8.08 7.07 2.64
C LYS A 228 8.74 8.40 2.28
N LEU A 229 9.89 8.40 1.60
CA LEU A 229 10.55 9.62 1.12
C LEU A 229 9.67 10.37 0.10
N CYS A 230 8.92 9.66 -0.74
CA CYS A 230 7.91 10.27 -1.61
C CYS A 230 6.88 11.08 -0.80
N LEU A 231 6.41 10.54 0.33
CA LEU A 231 5.44 11.19 1.21
C LEU A 231 6.05 12.32 2.04
N SER A 232 7.30 12.20 2.49
CA SER A 232 8.00 13.30 3.17
C SER A 232 8.21 14.50 2.24
N ARG A 233 8.59 14.25 0.97
CA ARG A 233 8.79 15.31 -0.04
C ARG A 233 7.46 15.86 -0.57
N PHE A 234 6.45 15.03 -0.77
CA PHE A 234 5.12 15.42 -1.25
C PHE A 234 4.02 14.70 -0.45
N PRO A 235 3.50 15.31 0.64
CA PRO A 235 2.50 14.68 1.52
C PRO A 235 1.23 14.19 0.83
N GLN A 236 0.88 14.79 -0.30
CA GLN A 236 -0.32 14.51 -1.09
C GLN A 236 -0.11 13.38 -2.11
N HIS A 237 1.01 12.65 -2.03
CA HIS A 237 1.34 11.53 -2.91
C HIS A 237 0.49 10.26 -2.64
N TYR A 238 -0.82 10.36 -2.90
CA TYR A 238 -1.85 9.33 -2.67
C TYR A 238 -1.45 7.93 -3.15
N LYS A 239 -0.76 7.83 -4.29
CA LYS A 239 -0.26 6.57 -4.86
C LYS A 239 0.69 5.81 -3.92
N ALA A 240 1.47 6.53 -3.11
CA ALA A 240 2.40 5.94 -2.15
C ALA A 240 1.68 5.53 -0.84
N LEU A 241 0.68 6.29 -0.38
CA LEU A 241 -0.20 5.85 0.71
C LEU A 241 -0.93 4.56 0.34
N TYR A 242 -1.52 4.50 -0.87
CA TYR A 242 -2.11 3.29 -1.42
C TYR A 242 -1.11 2.13 -1.49
N ARG A 243 0.07 2.34 -2.07
CA ARG A 243 1.05 1.25 -2.26
C ARG A 243 1.60 0.73 -0.93
N LEU A 244 1.80 1.59 0.07
CA LEU A 244 2.15 1.18 1.43
C LEU A 244 1.00 0.43 2.11
N ALA A 245 -0.24 0.92 2.00
CA ALA A 245 -1.41 0.24 2.56
C ALA A 245 -1.63 -1.15 1.94
N GLN A 246 -1.49 -1.26 0.61
CA GLN A 246 -1.52 -2.50 -0.13
C GLN A 246 -0.44 -3.47 0.37
N TYR A 247 0.81 -3.02 0.43
CA TYR A 247 1.92 -3.84 0.90
C TYR A 247 1.66 -4.42 2.31
N TYR A 248 1.25 -3.58 3.27
CA TYR A 248 0.95 -4.03 4.63
C TYR A 248 -0.35 -4.86 4.74
N HIS A 249 -1.21 -4.89 3.71
CA HIS A 249 -2.39 -5.75 3.65
C HIS A 249 -2.10 -7.13 3.00
N THR A 250 -1.31 -7.17 1.92
CA THR A 250 -1.08 -8.38 1.10
C THR A 250 0.26 -9.08 1.30
N SER A 251 1.26 -8.43 1.90
CA SER A 251 2.62 -9.01 2.02
C SER A 251 2.66 -10.27 2.88
N LYS A 252 3.15 -11.39 2.31
CA LYS A 252 3.46 -12.63 3.03
C LYS A 252 4.47 -12.46 4.18
N PHE A 253 5.23 -11.35 4.21
CA PHE A 253 6.30 -11.10 5.19
C PHE A 253 5.95 -10.08 6.28
N HIS A 254 5.12 -9.09 5.93
CA HIS A 254 4.88 -7.91 6.76
C HIS A 254 3.39 -7.56 6.82
N LYS A 255 2.50 -8.56 6.88
CA LYS A 255 1.06 -8.30 7.00
C LYS A 255 0.75 -7.63 8.35
N ASP A 256 0.30 -6.39 8.28
CA ASP A 256 -0.06 -5.54 9.42
C ASP A 256 -1.29 -4.70 9.03
N SER A 257 -2.47 -5.25 9.30
CA SER A 257 -3.75 -4.59 9.03
C SER A 257 -3.91 -3.25 9.78
N GLY A 258 -3.18 -3.05 10.89
CA GLY A 258 -3.16 -1.79 11.63
C GLY A 258 -2.41 -0.69 10.87
N ARG A 259 -1.20 -0.98 10.38
CA ARG A 259 -0.46 -0.07 9.48
C ARG A 259 -1.24 0.20 8.20
N ALA A 260 -1.77 -0.85 7.56
CA ALA A 260 -2.55 -0.72 6.33
C ALA A 260 -3.76 0.19 6.53
N ARG A 261 -4.53 -0.01 7.62
CA ARG A 261 -5.64 0.87 8.02
C ARG A 261 -5.19 2.30 8.30
N ASN A 262 -4.01 2.51 8.89
CA ASN A 262 -3.54 3.86 9.24
C ASN A 262 -3.02 4.66 8.03
N TYR A 263 -2.41 4.04 7.01
CA TYR A 263 -2.09 4.74 5.76
C TYR A 263 -3.33 5.19 4.97
N LEU A 264 -4.50 4.57 5.22
CA LEU A 264 -5.76 4.92 4.56
C LEU A 264 -6.64 5.83 5.40
N LEU A 265 -6.95 5.50 6.66
CA LEU A 265 -7.87 6.28 7.50
C LEU A 265 -7.19 7.26 8.46
N GLY A 266 -5.86 7.18 8.59
CA GLY A 266 -5.09 8.00 9.52
C GLY A 266 -5.27 7.63 11.00
N CYS A 267 -4.38 8.12 11.85
CA CYS A 267 -4.52 8.04 13.30
C CYS A 267 -4.13 9.39 13.95
N GLU A 268 -4.62 9.64 15.16
CA GLU A 268 -4.40 10.90 15.87
C GLU A 268 -2.92 11.10 16.22
N PHE A 269 -2.29 10.04 16.73
CA PHE A 269 -0.89 10.00 17.15
C PHE A 269 0.09 9.65 16.01
N TRP A 270 -0.27 9.90 14.75
CA TRP A 270 0.56 9.53 13.57
C TRP A 270 2.01 10.06 13.66
N GLN A 271 2.19 11.28 14.18
CA GLN A 271 3.51 11.90 14.39
C GLN A 271 4.40 11.14 15.39
N ARG A 272 3.81 10.28 16.25
CA ARG A 272 4.52 9.49 17.26
C ARG A 272 4.87 8.08 16.80
N VAL A 273 4.46 7.67 15.59
CA VAL A 273 4.79 6.35 15.04
C VAL A 273 5.75 6.46 13.87
N GLY A 274 7.01 6.07 14.07
CA GLY A 274 8.12 6.22 13.11
C GLY A 274 7.99 5.48 11.77
N TYR A 275 6.83 4.91 11.44
CA TYR A 275 6.52 4.41 10.10
C TYR A 275 5.68 5.38 9.25
N MET A 276 5.02 6.39 9.84
CA MET A 276 4.15 7.33 9.13
C MET A 276 4.86 8.69 8.92
N PRO A 277 5.36 9.00 7.71
CA PRO A 277 5.88 10.34 7.39
C PRO A 277 4.76 11.40 7.31
N VAL A 278 3.52 10.96 7.04
CA VAL A 278 2.31 11.78 6.92
C VAL A 278 1.11 10.99 7.42
N ASN A 279 -0.01 11.66 7.70
CA ASN A 279 -1.26 11.01 8.08
C ASN A 279 -1.95 10.31 6.88
N GLY A 280 -2.93 9.44 7.14
CA GLY A 280 -3.56 8.60 6.10
C GLY A 280 -4.49 9.35 5.14
N LEU A 281 -4.72 8.79 3.95
CA LEU A 281 -5.38 9.44 2.80
C LEU A 281 -6.78 10.04 3.08
N PHE A 282 -7.55 9.38 3.94
CA PHE A 282 -8.91 9.72 4.36
C PHE A 282 -8.95 10.15 5.84
N ASN A 283 -7.86 10.71 6.39
CA ASN A 283 -7.80 11.23 7.75
C ASN A 283 -8.75 12.42 7.97
N GLU A 284 -8.81 13.34 6.99
CA GLU A 284 -9.64 14.55 7.01
C GLU A 284 -11.11 14.29 6.59
N ARG A 285 -11.51 13.02 6.39
CA ARG A 285 -12.88 12.65 5.98
C ARG A 285 -13.92 13.24 6.93
N LYS A 286 -15.04 13.72 6.39
CA LYS A 286 -16.17 14.23 7.16
C LYS A 286 -17.38 13.35 6.98
N VAL A 287 -17.92 12.81 8.06
CA VAL A 287 -19.13 11.97 8.03
C VAL A 287 -20.16 12.59 8.96
N TRP A 288 -21.21 13.16 8.38
CA TRP A 288 -22.26 13.88 9.09
C TRP A 288 -23.51 13.02 9.16
N ILE A 289 -23.58 12.13 10.16
CA ILE A 289 -24.66 11.12 10.23
C ILE A 289 -26.06 11.76 10.30
N GLN A 290 -26.19 12.96 10.89
CA GLN A 290 -27.45 13.72 10.93
C GLN A 290 -27.78 14.46 9.61
N GLN A 291 -26.79 14.70 8.74
CA GLN A 291 -26.95 15.37 7.45
C GLN A 291 -26.09 14.67 6.38
N PRO A 292 -26.44 13.44 5.95
CA PRO A 292 -25.55 12.61 5.14
C PRO A 292 -25.09 13.23 3.83
N LYS A 293 -25.90 14.12 3.23
CA LYS A 293 -25.55 14.88 2.02
C LYS A 293 -24.29 15.75 2.17
N ASN A 294 -23.96 16.17 3.41
CA ASN A 294 -22.78 16.96 3.71
C ASN A 294 -21.54 16.09 3.98
N SER A 295 -21.68 14.76 3.98
CA SER A 295 -20.57 13.83 4.18
C SER A 295 -19.68 13.78 2.94
N ASN A 296 -18.37 13.74 3.16
CA ASN A 296 -17.36 13.63 2.12
C ASN A 296 -16.18 12.81 2.63
N LEU A 297 -16.07 11.57 2.13
CA LEU A 297 -14.95 10.67 2.41
C LEU A 297 -13.59 11.26 1.98
N PHE A 298 -13.63 12.06 0.92
CA PHE A 298 -12.48 12.63 0.22
C PHE A 298 -12.20 14.09 0.66
N HIS A 299 -12.63 14.50 1.86
CA HIS A 299 -12.49 15.90 2.29
C HIS A 299 -11.03 16.35 2.52
N GLY A 300 -10.03 15.45 2.51
CA GLY A 300 -8.61 15.81 2.44
C GLY A 300 -8.06 15.99 1.00
N ILE A 301 -8.82 15.61 -0.03
CA ILE A 301 -8.31 15.39 -1.40
C ILE A 301 -8.38 16.61 -2.31
N TRP A 302 -9.11 17.67 -1.94
CA TRP A 302 -9.00 18.99 -2.60
C TRP A 302 -7.58 19.59 -2.53
N ARG A 303 -6.70 19.01 -1.70
CA ARG A 303 -5.26 19.27 -1.64
C ARG A 303 -4.46 18.52 -2.73
N ILE A 304 -5.09 18.00 -3.78
CA ILE A 304 -4.46 17.37 -4.96
C ILE A 304 -4.83 18.21 -6.18
N PRO A 305 -3.89 18.51 -7.12
CA PRO A 305 -4.13 19.55 -8.12
C PRO A 305 -5.21 19.11 -9.10
N ASN A 306 -6.02 20.06 -9.58
CA ASN A 306 -7.04 19.80 -10.59
C ASN A 306 -6.44 19.06 -11.80
N ASP A 307 -5.24 19.45 -12.26
CA ASP A 307 -4.51 18.80 -13.37
C ASP A 307 -4.14 17.31 -13.15
N GLU A 308 -4.11 16.83 -11.90
CA GLU A 308 -3.96 15.40 -11.57
C GLU A 308 -5.30 14.71 -11.31
N VAL A 309 -6.33 15.44 -10.87
CA VAL A 309 -7.70 14.94 -10.62
C VAL A 309 -8.47 14.77 -11.92
N ASP A 310 -8.48 15.80 -12.76
CA ASP A 310 -9.17 15.86 -14.04
C ASP A 310 -8.46 15.05 -15.14
N ARG A 311 -7.23 14.57 -14.88
CA ARG A 311 -6.49 13.71 -15.81
C ARG A 311 -7.26 12.41 -16.10
N PRO A 312 -7.71 12.19 -17.35
CA PRO A 312 -8.62 11.08 -17.66
C PRO A 312 -8.11 9.70 -17.23
N GLY A 313 -9.02 8.89 -16.69
CA GLY A 313 -8.81 7.49 -16.36
C GLY A 313 -7.88 7.18 -15.17
N SER A 314 -7.02 8.11 -14.73
CA SER A 314 -5.97 7.80 -13.75
C SER A 314 -6.36 8.10 -12.29
N PHE A 315 -7.13 9.14 -12.01
CA PHE A 315 -7.40 9.55 -10.62
C PHE A 315 -8.53 8.73 -9.98
N ALA A 316 -9.75 8.81 -10.53
CA ALA A 316 -10.93 8.13 -9.99
C ALA A 316 -10.74 6.60 -9.86
N ALA A 317 -10.09 5.96 -10.84
CA ALA A 317 -9.76 4.53 -10.79
C ALA A 317 -8.77 4.17 -9.66
N HIS A 318 -7.94 5.12 -9.22
CA HIS A 318 -7.05 4.93 -8.07
C HIS A 318 -7.77 5.22 -6.75
N MET A 319 -8.68 6.21 -6.72
CA MET A 319 -9.55 6.44 -5.56
C MET A 319 -10.47 5.25 -5.29
N TYR A 320 -11.04 4.64 -6.34
CA TYR A 320 -11.78 3.38 -6.25
C TYR A 320 -10.95 2.32 -5.52
N ARG A 321 -9.73 2.04 -6.01
CA ARG A 321 -8.80 1.06 -5.39
C ARG A 321 -8.48 1.39 -3.93
N CYS A 322 -8.36 2.66 -3.56
CA CYS A 322 -8.12 3.09 -2.18
C CYS A 322 -9.32 2.82 -1.27
N VAL A 323 -10.55 3.02 -1.76
CA VAL A 323 -11.76 2.67 -1.01
C VAL A 323 -11.94 1.15 -0.93
N SER A 324 -11.81 0.42 -2.04
CA SER A 324 -11.90 -1.05 -2.06
C SER A 324 -11.00 -1.69 -1.00
N ILE A 325 -9.71 -1.36 -0.99
CA ILE A 325 -8.78 -1.96 -0.03
C ILE A 325 -9.05 -1.51 1.41
N THR A 326 -9.64 -0.32 1.62
CA THR A 326 -10.13 0.08 2.96
C THR A 326 -11.24 -0.87 3.43
N LEU A 327 -12.16 -1.25 2.54
CA LEU A 327 -13.22 -2.23 2.81
C LEU A 327 -12.69 -3.67 2.98
N ASP A 328 -11.55 -4.01 2.40
CA ASP A 328 -10.88 -5.32 2.62
C ASP A 328 -10.12 -5.39 3.96
N ILE A 329 -9.62 -4.25 4.46
CA ILE A 329 -8.86 -4.14 5.71
C ILE A 329 -9.76 -4.10 6.95
N LEU A 330 -10.80 -3.27 6.96
CA LEU A 330 -11.60 -3.00 8.16
C LEU A 330 -12.37 -4.22 8.75
N PRO A 331 -12.83 -5.21 7.96
CA PRO A 331 -13.45 -6.43 8.50
C PRO A 331 -12.49 -7.24 9.36
N GLN A 332 -11.21 -7.30 8.98
CA GLN A 332 -10.16 -7.96 9.76
C GLN A 332 -9.93 -7.25 11.10
N MET A 333 -10.09 -5.91 11.12
CA MET A 333 -10.08 -5.08 12.34
C MET A 333 -11.37 -5.18 13.17
N LYS A 334 -12.45 -5.77 12.63
CA LYS A 334 -13.81 -5.79 13.22
C LYS A 334 -14.33 -4.37 13.52
N ASP A 335 -14.01 -3.42 12.64
CA ASP A 335 -14.42 -2.02 12.75
C ASP A 335 -15.68 -1.73 11.91
N PHE A 336 -16.78 -2.42 12.24
CA PHE A 336 -18.01 -2.35 11.47
C PHE A 336 -18.64 -0.95 11.41
N PHE A 337 -18.44 -0.13 12.44
CA PHE A 337 -19.04 1.20 12.52
C PHE A 337 -18.39 2.15 11.50
N THR A 338 -17.05 2.19 11.46
CA THR A 338 -16.31 2.96 10.44
C THR A 338 -16.60 2.48 9.01
N ILE A 339 -16.87 1.18 8.80
CA ILE A 339 -17.31 0.68 7.48
C ILE A 339 -18.69 1.27 7.10
N LEU A 340 -19.64 1.32 8.03
CA LEU A 340 -20.96 1.91 7.79
C LEU A 340 -20.90 3.45 7.65
N GLU A 341 -19.97 4.12 8.31
CA GLU A 341 -19.65 5.54 8.08
C GLU A 341 -19.13 5.79 6.66
N ILE A 342 -18.25 4.92 6.15
CA ILE A 342 -17.77 4.97 4.76
C ILE A 342 -18.91 4.72 3.77
N ALA A 343 -19.75 3.71 4.03
CA ALA A 343 -20.94 3.45 3.22
C ALA A 343 -21.86 4.67 3.11
N LEU A 344 -22.09 5.36 4.24
CA LEU A 344 -22.91 6.57 4.33
C LEU A 344 -22.25 7.77 3.61
N ALA A 345 -20.95 7.95 3.76
CA ALA A 345 -20.17 9.00 3.09
C ALA A 345 -20.06 8.81 1.56
N LEU A 346 -20.41 7.62 1.05
CA LEU A 346 -20.52 7.32 -0.37
C LEU A 346 -21.97 7.27 -0.88
N LYS A 347 -23.00 7.24 0.00
CA LYS A 347 -24.38 6.99 -0.43
C LYS A 347 -25.02 8.15 -1.21
N ASN A 348 -24.56 9.38 -0.99
CA ASN A 348 -25.03 10.56 -1.72
C ASN A 348 -24.02 10.95 -2.81
N SER A 349 -24.50 11.48 -3.94
CA SER A 349 -23.60 12.17 -4.87
C SER A 349 -23.02 13.41 -4.16
N PRO A 350 -21.69 13.61 -4.21
CA PRO A 350 -21.09 14.88 -3.82
C PRO A 350 -21.42 15.98 -4.85
N ASP A 351 -21.10 17.22 -4.50
CA ASP A 351 -21.09 18.35 -5.43
C ASP A 351 -20.12 18.11 -6.60
N LYS A 352 -20.32 18.84 -7.71
CA LYS A 352 -19.53 18.67 -8.95
C LYS A 352 -18.02 18.85 -8.73
N ASP A 353 -17.62 19.78 -7.88
CA ASP A 353 -16.21 20.09 -7.52
C ASP A 353 -15.57 19.06 -6.57
N LYS A 354 -16.36 18.11 -6.05
CA LYS A 354 -15.93 17.13 -5.02
C LYS A 354 -16.05 15.68 -5.52
N LYS A 355 -16.17 15.49 -6.84
CA LYS A 355 -16.50 14.22 -7.49
C LYS A 355 -15.25 13.41 -7.88
N TYR A 356 -14.67 12.74 -6.90
CA TYR A 356 -13.44 11.93 -7.07
C TYR A 356 -13.66 10.46 -7.46
N LEU A 357 -14.91 10.06 -7.74
CA LEU A 357 -15.31 8.73 -8.23
C LEU A 357 -16.34 8.87 -9.36
N ARG A 358 -16.48 7.86 -10.21
CA ARG A 358 -17.65 7.70 -11.08
C ARG A 358 -18.89 7.37 -10.25
N ASP A 359 -20.09 7.73 -10.71
CA ASP A 359 -21.32 7.56 -9.93
C ASP A 359 -21.64 6.09 -9.65
N ASN A 360 -21.54 5.26 -10.68
CA ASN A 360 -21.71 3.81 -10.58
C ASN A 360 -20.68 3.17 -9.62
N GLU A 361 -19.41 3.58 -9.69
CA GLU A 361 -18.37 3.12 -8.76
C GLU A 361 -18.66 3.51 -7.31
N ARG A 362 -19.09 4.76 -7.09
CA ARG A 362 -19.48 5.26 -5.76
C ARG A 362 -20.64 4.45 -5.18
N GLU A 363 -21.67 4.21 -5.98
CA GLU A 363 -22.88 3.49 -5.54
C GLU A 363 -22.58 2.02 -5.24
N LEU A 364 -21.84 1.33 -6.13
CA LEU A 364 -21.34 -0.03 -5.88
C LEU A 364 -20.47 -0.10 -4.60
N LEU A 365 -19.59 0.88 -4.36
CA LEU A 365 -18.79 0.93 -3.13
C LEU A 365 -19.64 1.22 -1.88
N SER A 366 -20.69 2.05 -1.97
CA SER A 366 -21.61 2.32 -0.86
C SER A 366 -22.42 1.07 -0.49
N GLU A 367 -22.90 0.31 -1.47
CA GLU A 367 -23.64 -0.93 -1.26
C GLU A 367 -22.73 -2.05 -0.75
N HIS A 368 -21.55 -2.24 -1.35
CA HIS A 368 -20.55 -3.19 -0.87
C HIS A 368 -20.12 -2.87 0.58
N ALA A 369 -19.84 -1.61 0.90
CA ALA A 369 -19.53 -1.19 2.27
C ALA A 369 -20.70 -1.45 3.22
N THR A 370 -21.96 -1.25 2.80
CA THR A 370 -23.14 -1.57 3.62
C THR A 370 -23.19 -3.07 3.94
N GLN A 371 -23.03 -3.94 2.93
CA GLN A 371 -23.04 -5.40 3.11
C GLN A 371 -21.88 -5.88 4.01
N VAL A 372 -20.66 -5.43 3.71
CA VAL A 372 -19.43 -5.77 4.45
C VAL A 372 -19.49 -5.27 5.90
N GLY A 373 -20.03 -4.07 6.14
CA GLY A 373 -20.23 -3.52 7.49
C GLY A 373 -21.23 -4.35 8.30
N LEU A 374 -22.38 -4.69 7.71
CA LEU A 374 -23.37 -5.56 8.37
C LEU A 374 -22.85 -6.98 8.63
N GLN A 375 -21.92 -7.49 7.81
CA GLN A 375 -21.29 -8.78 8.07
C GLN A 375 -20.23 -8.69 9.17
N ALA A 376 -19.33 -7.70 9.12
CA ALA A 376 -18.34 -7.44 10.16
C ALA A 376 -18.98 -7.20 11.54
N MET A 377 -20.19 -6.62 11.58
CA MET A 377 -21.00 -6.47 12.79
C MET A 377 -21.40 -7.84 13.39
N LYS A 378 -21.91 -8.78 12.58
CA LYS A 378 -22.28 -10.14 13.03
C LYS A 378 -21.05 -10.90 13.53
N ASP A 379 -19.91 -10.78 12.83
CA ASP A 379 -18.70 -11.51 13.21
C ASP A 379 -18.01 -10.88 14.44
N LYS A 380 -18.18 -9.59 14.69
CA LYS A 380 -17.84 -8.94 15.96
C LYS A 380 -18.74 -9.41 17.11
N TYR A 381 -20.04 -9.57 16.88
CA TYR A 381 -20.97 -10.14 17.87
C TYR A 381 -20.57 -11.56 18.28
N LYS A 382 -20.35 -12.46 17.32
CA LYS A 382 -19.86 -13.84 17.58
C LYS A 382 -18.63 -13.82 18.50
N VAL A 383 -17.64 -12.98 18.18
CA VAL A 383 -16.37 -12.88 18.93
C VAL A 383 -16.56 -12.33 20.35
N LEU A 384 -17.53 -11.44 20.58
CA LEU A 384 -17.75 -10.83 21.90
C LEU A 384 -18.69 -11.64 22.80
N PHE A 385 -19.66 -12.37 22.24
CA PHE A 385 -20.74 -13.02 23.00
C PHE A 385 -20.81 -14.55 22.84
N GLN A 386 -20.19 -15.12 21.80
CA GLN A 386 -20.20 -16.56 21.50
C GLN A 386 -18.78 -17.16 21.42
N GLY A 387 -17.73 -16.36 21.64
CA GLY A 387 -16.35 -16.82 21.70
C GLY A 387 -16.01 -17.45 23.05
N ALA A 388 -15.17 -18.48 23.02
CA ALA A 388 -14.74 -19.21 24.24
C ALA A 388 -13.79 -18.39 25.15
N SER A 389 -13.19 -17.30 24.66
CA SER A 389 -12.31 -16.45 25.45
C SER A 389 -13.10 -15.50 26.37
N PRO A 390 -12.62 -15.22 27.60
CA PRO A 390 -13.22 -14.18 28.44
C PRO A 390 -13.11 -12.80 27.78
N VAL A 391 -14.18 -12.00 27.86
CA VAL A 391 -14.27 -10.67 27.25
C VAL A 391 -14.87 -9.68 28.26
N HIS A 392 -14.07 -8.69 28.66
CA HIS A 392 -14.48 -7.59 29.53
C HIS A 392 -15.82 -6.98 29.11
N GLY A 393 -16.74 -6.81 30.07
CA GLY A 393 -18.10 -6.30 29.81
C GLY A 393 -18.12 -4.91 29.18
N ASN A 394 -17.07 -4.10 29.37
CA ASN A 394 -16.91 -2.80 28.72
C ASN A 394 -16.82 -2.90 27.19
N ARG A 395 -16.19 -3.96 26.65
CA ARG A 395 -16.10 -4.20 25.19
C ARG A 395 -17.45 -4.64 24.60
N ARG A 396 -18.22 -5.41 25.38
CA ARG A 396 -19.60 -5.82 25.05
C ARG A 396 -20.57 -4.63 25.08
N MET A 397 -20.45 -3.74 26.07
CA MET A 397 -21.21 -2.50 26.15
C MET A 397 -20.86 -1.53 25.01
N ALA A 398 -19.58 -1.33 24.70
CA ALA A 398 -19.17 -0.50 23.58
C ALA A 398 -19.78 -0.98 22.25
N PHE A 399 -19.75 -2.29 21.98
CA PHE A 399 -20.43 -2.87 20.82
C PHE A 399 -21.94 -2.60 20.80
N LEU A 400 -22.63 -2.80 21.93
CA LEU A 400 -24.06 -2.53 22.04
C LEU A 400 -24.39 -1.06 21.73
N LEU A 401 -23.56 -0.12 22.19
CA LEU A 401 -23.69 1.30 21.90
C LEU A 401 -23.42 1.64 20.43
N ASP A 402 -22.42 1.01 19.80
CA ASP A 402 -22.15 1.16 18.36
C ASP A 402 -23.30 0.64 17.49
N VAL A 403 -23.88 -0.52 17.85
CA VAL A 403 -25.06 -1.07 17.16
C VAL A 403 -26.28 -0.17 17.37
N TYR A 404 -26.49 0.37 18.58
CA TYR A 404 -27.56 1.35 18.85
C TYR A 404 -27.39 2.65 18.05
N ARG A 405 -26.17 3.19 17.95
CA ARG A 405 -25.86 4.35 17.09
C ARG A 405 -26.20 4.05 15.63
N GLY A 406 -25.75 2.90 15.12
CA GLY A 406 -26.05 2.45 13.77
C GLY A 406 -27.56 2.33 13.51
N TYR A 407 -28.27 1.63 14.40
CA TYR A 407 -29.73 1.49 14.33
C TYR A 407 -30.48 2.83 14.40
N LYS A 408 -30.05 3.77 15.25
CA LYS A 408 -30.75 5.05 15.46
C LYS A 408 -30.49 6.09 14.37
N GLN A 409 -29.28 6.08 13.79
CA GLN A 409 -28.75 7.17 12.98
C GLN A 409 -28.41 6.76 11.54
N ILE A 410 -27.80 5.59 11.32
CA ILE A 410 -27.33 5.16 9.98
C ILE A 410 -28.45 4.44 9.20
N SER A 411 -29.28 3.66 9.89
CA SER A 411 -30.38 2.85 9.29
C SER A 411 -31.29 3.64 8.35
N LYS A 412 -31.64 4.87 8.74
CA LYS A 412 -32.52 5.82 8.05
C LYS A 412 -31.96 6.32 6.70
N HIS A 413 -30.71 5.98 6.40
CA HIS A 413 -29.96 6.51 5.27
C HIS A 413 -29.34 5.38 4.42
N LEU A 414 -29.05 4.23 5.01
CA LEU A 414 -28.64 3.01 4.31
C LEU A 414 -29.83 2.03 4.25
N GLN A 415 -30.60 2.08 3.15
CA GLN A 415 -31.74 1.19 2.87
C GLN A 415 -31.36 -0.29 3.08
N GLY A 416 -32.27 -1.07 3.65
CA GLY A 416 -32.06 -2.50 3.97
C GLY A 416 -31.16 -2.79 5.19
N SER A 417 -30.45 -1.80 5.74
CA SER A 417 -29.62 -2.02 6.94
C SER A 417 -30.43 -2.07 8.25
N GLU A 418 -31.60 -1.42 8.30
CA GLU A 418 -32.43 -1.33 9.51
C GLU A 418 -32.76 -2.70 10.15
N PRO A 419 -33.37 -3.68 9.46
CA PRO A 419 -33.75 -4.96 10.09
C PRO A 419 -32.53 -5.73 10.63
N HIS A 420 -31.37 -5.59 9.96
CA HIS A 420 -30.12 -6.20 10.40
C HIS A 420 -29.59 -5.56 11.70
N LEU A 421 -29.65 -4.23 11.79
CA LEU A 421 -29.24 -3.46 12.96
C LEU A 421 -30.22 -3.66 14.13
N ALA A 422 -31.53 -3.68 13.88
CA ALA A 422 -32.58 -3.89 14.89
C ALA A 422 -32.52 -5.30 15.50
N LYS A 423 -32.28 -6.33 14.66
CA LYS A 423 -32.07 -7.70 15.12
C LYS A 423 -30.81 -7.80 15.98
N MET A 424 -29.69 -7.28 15.50
CA MET A 424 -28.42 -7.30 16.23
C MET A 424 -28.47 -6.54 17.56
N LEU A 425 -29.20 -5.41 17.61
CA LEU A 425 -29.42 -4.64 18.84
C LEU A 425 -30.16 -5.47 19.89
N SER A 426 -31.21 -6.19 19.48
CA SER A 426 -31.98 -7.09 20.33
C SER A 426 -31.13 -8.26 20.85
N GLU A 427 -30.42 -8.95 19.94
CA GLU A 427 -29.56 -10.09 20.27
C GLU A 427 -28.44 -9.69 21.24
N ALA A 428 -27.74 -8.58 20.96
CA ALA A 428 -26.66 -8.07 21.81
C ALA A 428 -27.17 -7.57 23.17
N TYR A 429 -28.36 -6.97 23.25
CA TYR A 429 -28.93 -6.55 24.53
C TYR A 429 -29.31 -7.74 25.42
N VAL A 430 -29.98 -8.75 24.86
CA VAL A 430 -30.35 -9.97 25.59
C VAL A 430 -29.12 -10.70 26.08
N ALA A 431 -28.12 -10.92 25.21
CA ALA A 431 -26.87 -11.57 25.59
C ALA A 431 -26.10 -10.78 26.69
N TYR A 432 -26.06 -9.45 26.60
CA TYR A 432 -25.43 -8.62 27.63
C TYR A 432 -26.19 -8.60 28.96
N ARG A 433 -27.52 -8.76 28.94
CA ARG A 433 -28.36 -8.86 30.15
C ARG A 433 -28.28 -10.23 30.82
N GLY A 434 -28.25 -11.33 30.07
CA GLY A 434 -28.09 -12.68 30.60
C GLY A 434 -26.79 -12.82 31.40
N LEU A 435 -25.67 -12.40 30.82
CA LEU A 435 -24.36 -12.35 31.47
C LEU A 435 -24.31 -11.52 32.78
N LYS A 436 -25.29 -10.64 33.03
CA LYS A 436 -25.43 -9.91 34.30
C LYS A 436 -26.36 -10.60 35.32
N ALA A 437 -27.23 -11.50 34.87
CA ALA A 437 -28.06 -12.35 35.74
C ALA A 437 -27.25 -13.54 36.27
N ASP A 438 -26.41 -14.14 35.43
CA ASP A 438 -25.64 -15.36 35.72
C ASP A 438 -24.43 -15.14 36.66
N GLY A 439 -24.35 -14.00 37.35
CA GLY A 439 -23.31 -13.69 38.36
C GLY A 439 -21.88 -13.53 37.83
N VAL A 440 -21.64 -13.65 36.52
CA VAL A 440 -20.30 -13.56 35.91
C VAL A 440 -19.71 -12.16 36.14
N GLN A 441 -18.72 -12.06 37.02
CA GLN A 441 -18.15 -10.79 37.43
C GLN A 441 -17.55 -10.02 36.25
N ILE A 442 -18.01 -8.77 36.08
CA ILE A 442 -17.52 -7.86 35.06
C ILE A 442 -16.33 -7.08 35.63
N TYR A 443 -15.16 -7.69 35.49
CA TYR A 443 -13.87 -7.00 35.49
C TYR A 443 -13.36 -6.86 34.03
#